data_AF-G4ZQW4-F1
#
_entry.id   AF-G4ZQW4-F1
#
_cell.length_a   1.000
_cell.length_b   1.000
_cell.length_c   1.000
_cell.angle_alpha   90.00
_cell.angle_beta   90.00
_cell.angle_gamma   90.00
#
_symmetry.space_group_name_H-M   'P 1'
#
loop_
_entity.id
_entity.type
_entity.pdbx_description
1 polymer ?
#
loop_
_entity_poly.entity_id
_entity_poly.type
_entity_poly.pdbx_seq_one_letter_code
_entity_poly.pdbx_strand_id
1 'polypeptide(L)'
;TVENETVEAKDSSKYDRLFTDEELDAMDDCEPGQETYVLAGTDVATVPEEYDKELEDRLYPLDEVQLMKRVEQNAKAQTEPSAAELARFLGISLEVLERTRQAASDSFGMPEYW
;
A
#
# COMPACT_ATOMS: atom_id res chain seq x y z
N THR A 1 -56.75 7.14 -32.18
CA THR A 1 -56.76 6.33 -30.95
C THR A 1 -55.32 6.19 -30.54
N VAL A 2 -54.90 6.93 -29.52
CA VAL A 2 -53.52 6.83 -29.00
C VAL A 2 -53.61 5.80 -27.89
N GLU A 3 -52.99 4.64 -28.11
CA GLU A 3 -52.87 3.61 -27.08
C GLU A 3 -51.77 4.05 -26.13
N ASN A 4 -52.17 4.34 -24.89
CA ASN A 4 -51.21 4.60 -23.81
C ASN A 4 -50.70 3.25 -23.34
N GLU A 5 -49.46 2.92 -23.70
CA GLU A 5 -48.74 1.77 -23.18
C GLU A 5 -48.29 2.10 -21.75
N THR A 6 -49.05 1.57 -20.78
CA THR A 6 -48.73 1.66 -19.35
C THR A 6 -47.47 0.85 -19.07
N VAL A 7 -46.34 1.53 -18.86
CA VAL A 7 -45.14 0.90 -18.31
C VAL A 7 -45.35 0.71 -16.81
N GLU A 8 -45.78 -0.49 -16.42
CA GLU A 8 -45.86 -0.96 -15.05
C GLU A 8 -44.46 -0.91 -14.40
N ALA A 9 -44.22 0.10 -13.57
CA ALA A 9 -43.03 0.18 -12.73
C ALA A 9 -43.13 -0.88 -11.62
N LYS A 10 -42.44 -2.01 -11.79
CA LYS A 10 -42.32 -3.03 -10.75
C LYS A 10 -41.46 -2.49 -9.61
N ASP A 11 -42.07 -2.32 -8.45
CA ASP A 11 -41.42 -1.98 -7.19
C ASP A 11 -40.37 -3.06 -6.85
N SER A 12 -39.08 -2.70 -6.92
CA SER A 12 -38.01 -3.67 -6.68
C SER A 12 -37.86 -3.94 -5.18
N SER A 13 -37.95 -5.21 -4.77
CA SER A 13 -37.75 -5.59 -3.38
C SER A 13 -36.28 -5.39 -2.98
N LYS A 14 -36.03 -5.17 -1.68
CA LYS A 14 -34.66 -5.09 -1.10
C LYS A 14 -33.76 -6.28 -1.47
N TYR A 15 -34.36 -7.41 -1.82
CA TYR A 15 -33.68 -8.67 -2.11
C TYR A 15 -33.76 -9.04 -3.59
N ASP A 16 -34.09 -8.10 -4.46
CA ASP A 16 -34.07 -8.34 -5.90
C ASP A 16 -32.64 -8.55 -6.39
N ARG A 17 -32.53 -9.37 -7.44
CA ARG A 17 -31.24 -9.75 -8.02
C ARG A 17 -30.55 -8.49 -8.55
N LEU A 18 -29.36 -8.22 -8.05
CA LEU A 18 -28.58 -7.03 -8.38
C LEU A 18 -28.02 -7.05 -9.81
N PHE A 19 -27.94 -8.24 -10.42
CA PHE A 19 -27.40 -8.47 -11.76
C PHE A 19 -28.42 -9.23 -12.60
N THR A 20 -28.51 -8.86 -13.87
CA THR A 20 -29.19 -9.65 -14.90
C THR A 20 -28.45 -10.96 -15.17
N ASP A 21 -29.11 -11.95 -15.79
CA ASP A 21 -28.45 -13.21 -16.15
C ASP A 21 -27.29 -12.96 -17.12
N GLU A 22 -27.44 -12.05 -18.07
CA GLU A 22 -26.41 -11.71 -19.06
C GLU A 22 -25.18 -11.03 -18.43
N GLU A 23 -25.38 -10.16 -17.42
CA GLU A 23 -24.26 -9.59 -16.65
C GLU A 23 -23.51 -10.65 -15.85
N LEU A 24 -24.19 -11.70 -15.38
CA LEU A 24 -23.60 -12.75 -14.58
C LEU A 24 -22.80 -13.73 -15.45
N ASP A 25 -23.31 -14.09 -16.63
CA ASP A 25 -22.59 -14.90 -17.62
C ASP A 25 -21.32 -14.19 -18.09
N ALA A 26 -21.38 -12.86 -18.31
CA ALA A 26 -20.22 -12.07 -18.69
C ALA A 26 -19.09 -12.05 -17.63
N MET A 27 -19.44 -12.24 -16.35
CA MET A 27 -18.45 -12.37 -15.27
C MET A 27 -17.82 -13.76 -15.24
N ASP A 28 -18.60 -14.81 -15.52
CA ASP A 28 -18.11 -16.19 -15.56
C ASP A 28 -17.21 -16.46 -16.76
N ASP A 29 -17.43 -15.77 -17.88
CA ASP A 29 -16.61 -15.84 -19.09
C ASP A 29 -15.33 -14.98 -19.04
N CYS A 30 -15.08 -14.26 -17.94
CA CYS A 30 -13.91 -13.39 -17.80
C CYS A 30 -12.66 -14.19 -17.39
N GLU A 31 -11.65 -14.23 -18.28
CA GLU A 31 -10.35 -14.83 -17.97
C GLU A 31 -9.56 -13.98 -16.94
N PRO A 32 -8.75 -14.59 -16.05
CA PRO A 32 -7.89 -13.87 -15.12
C PRO A 32 -6.99 -12.86 -15.86
N GLY A 33 -6.97 -11.60 -15.41
CA GLY A 33 -6.25 -10.50 -16.08
C GLY A 33 -7.08 -9.72 -17.12
N GLN A 34 -8.35 -10.10 -17.35
CA GLN A 34 -9.30 -9.32 -18.16
C GLN A 34 -10.32 -8.56 -17.32
N GLU A 35 -10.18 -8.54 -15.98
CA GLU A 35 -11.03 -7.76 -15.08
C GLU A 35 -11.05 -6.27 -15.48
N THR A 36 -12.12 -5.89 -16.19
CA THR A 36 -12.37 -4.50 -16.56
C THR A 36 -12.94 -3.77 -15.36
N TYR A 37 -12.25 -2.73 -14.88
CA TYR A 37 -12.85 -1.80 -13.93
C TYR A 37 -13.97 -1.04 -14.65
N VAL A 38 -15.22 -1.46 -14.46
CA VAL A 38 -16.42 -0.82 -15.03
C VAL A 38 -16.66 0.53 -14.33
N LEU A 39 -15.87 1.54 -14.68
CA LEU A 39 -16.26 2.93 -14.52
C LEU A 39 -17.16 3.29 -15.71
N ALA A 40 -18.46 3.27 -15.48
CA ALA A 40 -19.49 3.54 -16.49
C ALA A 40 -19.17 4.79 -17.32
N GLY A 41 -18.89 4.60 -18.62
CA GLY A 41 -18.88 5.67 -19.63
C GLY A 41 -17.53 6.07 -20.24
N THR A 42 -16.44 5.32 -20.05
CA THR A 42 -15.14 5.63 -20.69
C THR A 42 -14.63 4.42 -21.48
N ASP A 43 -14.18 4.65 -22.73
CA ASP A 43 -13.60 3.60 -23.60
C ASP A 43 -12.50 2.83 -22.86
N VAL A 44 -12.66 1.50 -22.86
CA VAL A 44 -11.91 0.55 -22.04
C VAL A 44 -10.52 0.33 -22.63
N ALA A 45 -9.51 0.96 -22.04
CA ALA A 45 -8.13 0.56 -22.26
C ALA A 45 -7.80 -0.61 -21.31
N THR A 46 -7.58 -1.80 -21.86
CA THR A 46 -6.93 -2.91 -21.15
C THR A 46 -5.58 -2.44 -20.63
N VAL A 47 -5.44 -2.29 -19.31
CA VAL A 47 -4.16 -2.02 -18.68
C VAL A 47 -3.34 -3.31 -18.78
N PRO A 48 -2.26 -3.37 -19.55
CA PRO A 48 -1.44 -4.57 -19.60
C PRO A 48 -0.84 -4.83 -18.21
N GLU A 49 -0.94 -6.07 -17.73
CA GLU A 49 -0.40 -6.54 -16.44
C GLU A 49 1.15 -6.63 -16.43
N GLU A 50 1.81 -6.03 -17.42
CA GLU A 50 3.26 -5.99 -17.49
C GLU A 50 3.76 -4.78 -16.72
N TYR A 51 4.26 -5.02 -15.50
CA TYR A 51 5.02 -4.04 -14.74
C TYR A 51 6.08 -3.37 -15.64
N ASP A 52 6.15 -2.04 -15.60
CA ASP A 52 7.15 -1.26 -16.32
C ASP A 52 8.56 -1.75 -15.95
N LYS A 53 9.19 -2.50 -16.85
CA LYS A 53 10.59 -2.95 -16.73
C LYS A 53 11.58 -1.79 -16.62
N GLU A 54 11.13 -0.57 -16.86
CA GLU A 54 11.88 0.67 -16.74
C GLU A 54 12.42 0.93 -15.32
N LEU A 55 11.95 0.21 -14.29
CA LEU A 55 12.49 0.35 -12.94
C LEU A 55 13.96 -0.10 -12.84
N GLU A 56 14.33 -1.16 -13.55
CA GLU A 56 15.72 -1.66 -13.58
C GLU A 56 16.64 -0.69 -14.33
N ASP A 57 16.16 -0.11 -15.43
CA ASP A 57 16.92 0.85 -16.25
C ASP A 57 17.17 2.19 -15.55
N ARG A 58 16.31 2.55 -14.58
CA ARG A 58 16.46 3.75 -13.76
C ARG A 58 17.42 3.56 -12.59
N LEU A 59 17.88 2.32 -12.31
CA LEU A 59 18.76 2.04 -11.20
C LEU A 59 20.20 2.46 -11.54
N TYR A 60 20.66 3.54 -10.92
CA TYR A 60 22.07 3.90 -10.97
C TYR A 60 22.92 2.84 -10.23
N PRO A 61 24.00 2.31 -10.82
CA PRO A 61 24.91 1.41 -10.13
C PRO A 61 25.45 2.07 -8.86
N LEU A 62 25.22 1.42 -7.73
CA LEU A 62 25.74 1.89 -6.45
C LEU A 62 27.20 1.45 -6.31
N ASP A 63 28.11 2.39 -6.07
CA ASP A 63 29.48 2.06 -5.69
C ASP A 63 29.50 1.60 -4.24
N GLU A 64 29.30 0.30 -4.04
CA GLU A 64 29.26 -0.36 -2.73
C GLU A 64 30.54 -0.07 -1.92
N VAL A 65 31.69 0.03 -2.57
CA VAL A 65 32.97 0.31 -1.90
C VAL A 65 32.99 1.72 -1.33
N GLN A 66 32.54 2.70 -2.12
CA GLN A 66 32.42 4.08 -1.64
C GLN A 66 31.36 4.21 -0.55
N LEU A 67 30.23 3.50 -0.67
CA LEU A 67 29.20 3.50 0.35
C LEU A 67 29.73 2.93 1.67
N MET A 68 30.36 1.77 1.64
CA MET A 68 30.95 1.13 2.83
C MET A 68 31.99 2.03 3.49
N LYS A 69 32.85 2.69 2.69
CA LYS A 69 33.81 3.66 3.21
C LYS A 69 33.13 4.85 3.90
N ARG A 70 32.05 5.38 3.33
CA ARG A 70 31.27 6.48 3.94
C ARG A 70 30.57 6.01 5.20
N VAL A 71 30.00 4.80 5.22
CA VAL A 71 29.37 4.19 6.39
C VAL A 71 30.39 4.07 7.52
N GLU A 72 31.59 3.56 7.23
CA GLU A 72 32.66 3.42 8.23
C GLU A 72 33.14 4.77 8.76
N GLN A 73 33.32 5.76 7.88
CA GLN A 73 33.67 7.14 8.28
C GLN A 73 32.57 7.78 9.13
N ASN A 74 31.31 7.56 8.77
CA ASN A 74 30.16 8.08 9.49
C ASN A 74 30.02 7.41 10.86
N ALA A 75 30.22 6.09 10.94
CA ALA A 75 30.27 5.36 12.21
C ALA A 75 31.44 5.82 13.11
N LYS A 76 32.61 6.13 12.54
CA LYS A 76 33.75 6.68 13.30
C LYS A 76 33.51 8.12 13.75
N ALA A 77 32.78 8.91 12.96
CA ALA A 77 32.45 10.29 13.28
C ALA A 77 31.29 10.40 14.29
N GLN A 78 30.36 9.44 14.28
CA GLN A 78 29.27 9.34 15.24
C GLN A 78 29.77 8.64 16.50
N THR A 79 30.09 9.42 17.53
CA THR A 79 30.13 8.89 18.89
C THR A 79 28.69 8.75 19.37
N GLU A 80 28.34 7.61 19.98
CA GLU A 80 27.03 7.48 20.62
C GLU A 80 26.84 8.64 21.62
N PRO A 81 25.78 9.45 21.47
CA PRO A 81 25.54 10.55 22.40
C PRO A 81 25.35 9.97 23.80
N SER A 82 25.90 10.63 24.81
CA SER A 82 25.62 10.24 26.20
C SER A 82 24.12 10.30 26.46
N ALA A 83 23.61 9.47 27.37
CA ALA A 83 22.19 9.47 27.73
C ALA A 83 21.69 10.88 28.14
N ALA A 84 22.55 11.68 28.77
CA ALA A 84 22.24 13.07 29.13
C ALA A 84 22.18 14.01 27.92
N GLU A 85 23.01 13.82 26.89
CA GLU A 85 22.92 14.57 25.63
C GLU A 85 21.67 14.18 24.85
N LEU A 86 21.37 12.89 24.78
CA LEU A 86 20.17 12.39 24.11
C LEU A 86 18.89 12.88 24.82
N ALA A 87 18.86 12.86 26.16
CA ALA A 87 17.74 13.39 26.94
C ALA A 87 17.53 14.90 26.69
N ARG A 88 18.62 15.68 26.66
CA ARG A 88 18.57 17.12 26.33
C ARG A 88 18.08 17.36 24.89
N PHE A 89 18.57 16.58 23.93
CA PHE A 89 18.17 16.68 22.53
C PHE A 89 16.68 16.37 22.33
N LEU A 90 16.18 15.34 23.02
CA LEU A 90 14.77 14.93 22.96
C LEU A 90 13.85 15.78 23.83
N GLY A 91 14.40 16.67 24.68
CA GLY A 91 13.62 17.49 25.60
C GLY A 91 12.91 16.68 26.70
N ILE A 92 13.43 15.50 27.05
CA ILE A 92 12.87 14.60 28.08
C ILE A 92 13.83 14.48 29.27
N SER A 93 13.32 14.02 30.41
CA SER A 93 14.20 13.73 31.56
C SER A 93 15.01 12.45 31.32
N LEU A 94 16.19 12.39 31.95
CA LEU A 94 17.04 11.19 31.92
C LEU A 94 16.28 9.94 32.39
N GLU A 95 15.45 10.08 33.43
CA GLU A 95 14.65 8.99 34.00
C GLU A 95 13.62 8.44 32.99
N VAL A 96 12.93 9.33 32.24
CA VAL A 96 11.96 8.94 31.21
C VAL A 96 12.69 8.21 30.07
N LEU A 97 13.87 8.70 29.70
CA LEU A 97 14.70 8.06 28.69
C LEU A 97 15.16 6.66 29.11
N GLU A 98 15.66 6.51 30.34
CA GLU A 98 16.11 5.20 30.86
C GLU A 98 14.97 4.20 30.99
N ARG A 99 13.79 4.64 31.46
CA ARG A 99 12.57 3.82 31.51
C ARG A 99 12.18 3.33 30.11
N THR A 100 12.21 4.22 29.13
CA THR A 100 11.87 3.87 27.72
C THR A 100 12.89 2.90 27.15
N ARG A 101 14.19 3.09 27.44
CA ARG A 101 15.25 2.17 27.02
C ARG A 101 15.04 0.76 27.59
N GLN A 102 14.65 0.65 28.86
CA GLN A 102 14.35 -0.64 29.49
C GLN A 102 13.14 -1.33 28.84
N ALA A 103 12.06 -0.58 28.58
CA ALA A 103 10.89 -1.11 27.88
C ALA A 103 11.22 -1.58 26.45
N ALA A 104 12.07 -0.84 25.73
CA ALA A 104 12.57 -1.22 24.42
C ALA A 104 13.32 -2.56 24.46
N SER A 105 14.28 -2.75 25.37
CA SER A 105 15.02 -4.01 25.47
C SER A 105 14.12 -5.21 25.80
N ASP A 106 13.03 -5.00 26.52
CA ASP A 106 12.12 -6.07 26.94
C ASP A 106 11.03 -6.41 25.90
N SER A 107 10.90 -5.66 24.79
CA SER A 107 9.79 -5.85 23.85
C SER A 107 10.13 -5.89 22.34
N PHE A 108 11.41 -5.90 21.93
CA PHE A 108 11.77 -6.00 20.50
C PHE A 108 11.96 -7.43 20.01
N GLY A 109 11.04 -8.34 20.37
CA GLY A 109 10.77 -9.46 19.48
C GLY A 109 10.20 -8.87 18.18
N MET A 110 10.86 -9.11 17.04
CA MET A 110 10.20 -8.91 15.74
C MET A 110 8.77 -9.48 15.86
N PRO A 111 7.73 -8.72 15.47
CA PRO A 111 6.39 -9.30 15.36
C PRO A 111 6.50 -10.58 14.54
N GLU A 112 5.91 -11.66 15.05
CA GLU A 112 6.00 -12.98 14.40
C GLU A 112 5.37 -12.97 12.99
N TYR A 113 4.59 -11.93 12.68
CA TYR A 113 3.99 -11.70 11.38
C TYR A 113 4.00 -10.20 11.02
N TRP A 114 4.25 -9.90 9.75
CA TRP A 114 3.91 -8.65 9.08
C TRP A 114 2.73 -8.91 8.14
#